data_AF-A0A2S2PNH4-F1
#
_entry.id   AF-A0A2S2PNH4-F1
#
_cell.length_a   1.000
_cell.length_b   1.000
_cell.length_c   1.000
_cell.angle_alpha   90.00
_cell.angle_beta   90.00
_cell.angle_gamma   90.00
#
_symmetry.space_group_name_H-M   'P 1'
#
loop_
_entity.id
_entity.type
_entity.pdbx_description
1 polymer ?
#
loop_
_entity_poly.entity_id
_entity_poly.type
_entity_poly.pdbx_seq_one_letter_code
_entity_poly.pdbx_strand_id
1 'polypeptide(L)'
;MLTDNHRILIKSILPSVVLMPMYALGHFMYYRLPPNPVKVRSLALVLVSNIGVILWFLIRSATENFYQKKADEKLCNFGEEYIKGGIEYYEILIQRNLALRNILPNGENMYSKEGNQIEFISELSELPLTYRKRYLENRLKNYINENKETLT
;
A
#
# COMPACT_ATOMS: atom_id res chain seq x y z
N MET A 1 13.40 9.57 -12.64
CA MET A 1 12.54 10.76 -12.44
C MET A 1 11.29 10.76 -13.32
N LEU A 2 11.28 10.23 -14.55
CA LEU A 2 10.05 10.11 -15.38
C LEU A 2 9.05 9.02 -14.93
N THR A 3 9.51 7.94 -14.29
CA THR A 3 8.66 6.78 -13.93
C THR A 3 7.62 7.10 -12.87
N ASP A 4 7.90 8.08 -12.00
CA ASP A 4 6.97 8.50 -10.94
C ASP A 4 5.79 9.32 -11.46
N ASN A 5 5.91 9.91 -12.66
CA ASN A 5 4.87 10.81 -13.18
C ASN A 5 3.53 10.07 -13.34
N HIS A 6 3.56 8.84 -13.87
CA HIS A 6 2.35 8.03 -14.03
C HIS A 6 1.72 7.62 -12.69
N ARG A 7 2.54 7.25 -11.69
CA ARG A 7 2.08 6.91 -10.35
C ARG A 7 1.45 8.12 -9.66
N ILE A 8 2.08 9.29 -9.77
CA ILE A 8 1.56 10.55 -9.20
C ILE A 8 0.25 10.94 -9.88
N LEU A 9 0.19 10.88 -11.22
CA LEU A 9 -1.03 11.18 -11.99
C LEU A 9 -2.20 10.29 -11.57
N ILE A 10 -1.99 8.97 -11.43
CA ILE A 10 -3.04 8.06 -10.96
C ILE A 10 -3.53 8.44 -9.57
N LYS A 11 -2.62 8.74 -8.63
CA LYS A 11 -3.00 9.15 -7.28
C LYS A 11 -3.80 10.45 -7.27
N SER A 12 -3.45 11.41 -8.13
CA SER A 12 -4.15 12.69 -8.26
C SER A 12 -5.55 12.54 -8.85
N ILE A 13 -5.73 11.62 -9.81
CA ILE A 13 -7.02 11.41 -10.50
C ILE A 13 -7.96 10.52 -9.68
N LEU A 14 -7.42 9.56 -8.94
CA LEU A 14 -8.17 8.58 -8.15
C LEU A 14 -9.30 9.17 -7.28
N PRO A 15 -9.11 10.24 -6.49
CA PRO A 15 -10.21 10.80 -5.69
C PRO A 15 -11.36 11.31 -6.56
N SER A 16 -11.09 11.95 -7.71
CA SER A 16 -12.15 12.38 -8.63
C SER A 16 -12.94 11.20 -9.19
N VAL A 17 -12.23 10.13 -9.57
CA VAL A 17 -12.84 8.91 -10.12
C VAL A 17 -13.75 8.21 -9.11
N VAL A 18 -13.46 8.31 -7.81
CA VAL A 18 -14.32 7.74 -6.76
C VAL A 18 -15.45 8.69 -6.36
N LEU A 19 -15.20 10.00 -6.30
CA LEU A 19 -16.19 10.99 -5.89
C LEU A 19 -17.35 11.13 -6.89
N MET A 20 -17.06 11.16 -8.19
CA MET A 20 -18.09 11.34 -9.23
C MET A 20 -19.19 10.25 -9.21
N PRO A 21 -18.88 8.94 -9.23
CA PRO A 21 -19.91 7.90 -9.13
C PRO A 21 -20.57 7.87 -7.75
N MET A 22 -19.84 8.19 -6.68
CA MET A 22 -20.42 8.20 -5.34
C MET A 22 -21.43 9.35 -5.16
N TYR A 23 -21.16 10.51 -5.77
CA TYR A 23 -22.11 11.60 -5.86
C TYR A 23 -23.36 11.21 -6.65
N ALA A 24 -23.19 10.59 -7.83
CA ALA A 24 -24.30 10.14 -8.65
C ALA A 24 -25.17 9.10 -7.91
N LEU A 25 -24.55 8.17 -7.19
CA LEU A 25 -25.24 7.17 -6.38
C LEU A 25 -26.00 7.80 -5.20
N GLY A 26 -25.36 8.73 -4.48
CA GLY A 26 -26.00 9.47 -3.39
C GLY A 26 -27.19 10.30 -3.87
N HIS A 27 -27.05 10.96 -5.03
CA HIS A 27 -28.14 11.69 -5.68
C HIS A 27 -29.29 10.76 -6.08
N PHE A 28 -28.98 9.65 -6.77
CA PHE A 28 -29.99 8.64 -7.14
C PHE A 28 -30.77 8.11 -5.93
N MET A 29 -30.08 7.78 -4.84
CA MET A 29 -30.71 7.34 -3.60
C MET A 29 -31.59 8.43 -2.99
N TYR A 30 -31.12 9.68 -2.98
CA TYR A 30 -31.88 10.81 -2.42
C TYR A 30 -33.25 10.99 -3.09
N TYR A 31 -33.33 10.88 -4.42
CA TYR A 31 -34.58 11.01 -5.17
C TYR A 31 -35.45 9.74 -5.14
N ARG A 32 -34.85 8.56 -4.96
CA ARG A 32 -35.60 7.30 -4.90
C ARG A 32 -36.26 7.06 -3.55
N LEU A 33 -35.67 7.56 -2.46
CA LEU A 33 -36.21 7.39 -1.11
C LEU A 33 -37.44 8.31 -0.87
N PRO A 34 -38.48 7.81 -0.17
CA PRO A 34 -39.66 8.60 0.14
C PRO A 34 -39.32 9.84 0.99
N PRO A 35 -40.15 10.90 0.96
CA PRO A 35 -39.89 12.18 1.65
C PRO A 35 -39.90 12.10 3.19
N ASN A 36 -40.30 10.96 3.78
CA ASN A 36 -40.39 10.72 5.22
C ASN A 36 -39.23 9.86 5.76
N PRO A 37 -38.92 9.96 7.06
CA PRO A 37 -38.40 11.14 7.74
C PRO A 37 -36.95 11.43 7.32
N VAL A 38 -36.53 12.70 7.44
CA VAL A 38 -35.17 13.20 7.10
C VAL A 38 -34.05 12.31 7.67
N LYS A 39 -34.27 11.68 8.83
CA LYS A 39 -33.33 10.76 9.50
C LYS A 39 -32.93 9.56 8.63
N VAL A 40 -33.86 9.01 7.85
CA VAL A 40 -33.59 7.84 6.99
C VAL A 40 -32.73 8.25 5.79
N ARG A 41 -33.02 9.42 5.21
CA ARG A 41 -32.20 9.98 4.12
C ARG A 41 -30.80 10.34 4.58
N SER A 42 -30.66 10.98 5.74
CA SER A 42 -29.35 11.31 6.29
C SER A 42 -28.55 10.04 6.60
N LEU A 43 -29.19 9.02 7.18
CA LEU A 43 -28.53 7.74 7.44
C LEU A 43 -28.06 7.08 6.14
N ALA A 44 -28.91 7.04 5.11
CA ALA A 44 -28.56 6.48 3.81
C ALA A 44 -27.37 7.21 3.17
N LEU A 45 -27.37 8.54 3.17
CA LEU A 45 -26.26 9.35 2.63
C LEU A 45 -24.95 9.15 3.41
N VAL A 46 -25.03 9.06 4.74
CA VAL A 46 -23.86 8.76 5.59
C VAL A 46 -23.29 7.39 5.23
N LEU A 47 -24.13 6.37 5.09
CA LEU A 47 -23.68 5.03 4.70
C LEU A 47 -23.01 5.03 3.32
N VAL A 48 -23.63 5.67 2.32
CA VAL A 48 -23.07 5.81 0.97
C VAL A 48 -21.72 6.52 1.00
N SER A 49 -21.61 7.62 1.75
CA SER A 49 -20.35 8.34 1.91
C SER A 49 -19.27 7.48 2.54
N ASN A 50 -19.59 6.70 3.58
CA ASN A 50 -18.65 5.80 4.23
C ASN A 50 -18.16 4.70 3.28
N ILE A 51 -19.07 4.13 2.47
CA ILE A 51 -18.69 3.17 1.41
C ILE A 51 -17.70 3.82 0.43
N GLY A 52 -17.89 5.09 0.09
CA GLY A 52 -17.00 5.81 -0.83
C GLY A 52 -15.60 6.00 -0.27
N VAL A 53 -15.51 6.34 1.01
CA VAL A 53 -14.23 6.44 1.73
C VAL A 53 -13.52 5.09 1.77
N ILE A 54 -14.23 4.02 2.11
CA ILE A 54 -13.67 2.66 2.15
C ILE A 54 -13.18 2.26 0.75
N LEU A 55 -13.97 2.50 -0.30
CA LEU A 55 -13.60 2.16 -1.67
C LEU A 55 -12.37 2.93 -2.13
N TRP A 56 -12.32 4.25 -1.89
CA TRP A 56 -11.14 5.06 -2.19
C TRP A 56 -9.89 4.51 -1.52
N PHE A 57 -10.03 4.13 -0.26
CA PHE A 57 -8.94 3.61 0.55
C PHE A 57 -8.42 2.26 0.01
N LEU A 58 -9.32 1.33 -0.34
CA LEU A 58 -8.96 0.04 -0.94
C LEU A 58 -8.25 0.21 -2.29
N ILE A 59 -8.76 1.09 -3.17
CA ILE A 59 -8.14 1.31 -4.48
C ILE A 59 -6.77 1.95 -4.31
N ARG A 60 -6.63 2.92 -3.41
CA ARG A 60 -5.35 3.55 -3.08
C ARG A 60 -4.35 2.51 -2.59
N SER A 61 -4.72 1.71 -1.58
CA SER A 61 -3.91 0.63 -1.04
C SER A 61 -3.44 -0.36 -2.12
N ALA A 62 -4.38 -0.85 -2.94
CA ALA A 62 -4.07 -1.78 -4.02
C ALA A 62 -3.10 -1.17 -5.04
N THR A 63 -3.27 0.11 -5.36
CA THR A 63 -2.39 0.84 -6.29
C THR A 63 -0.97 0.94 -5.75
N GLU A 64 -0.79 1.31 -4.48
CA GLU A 64 0.54 1.38 -3.86
C GLU A 64 1.23 0.02 -3.84
N ASN A 65 0.51 -1.00 -3.39
CA ASN A 65 1.01 -2.37 -3.33
C ASN A 65 1.42 -2.89 -4.71
N PHE A 66 0.67 -2.56 -5.76
CA PHE A 66 1.03 -2.89 -7.13
C PHE A 66 2.35 -2.24 -7.55
N TYR A 67 2.53 -0.95 -7.28
CA TYR A 67 3.77 -0.25 -7.64
C TYR A 67 4.98 -0.73 -6.84
N GLN A 68 4.81 -1.02 -5.55
CA GLN A 68 5.87 -1.57 -4.71
C GLN A 68 6.31 -2.94 -5.23
N LYS A 69 5.37 -3.86 -5.50
CA LYS A 69 5.68 -5.17 -6.08
C LYS A 69 6.38 -5.05 -7.43
N LYS A 70 5.87 -4.20 -8.32
CA LYS A 70 6.47 -3.97 -9.64
C LYS A 70 7.89 -3.39 -9.54
N ALA A 71 8.15 -2.54 -8.55
CA ALA A 71 9.49 -2.02 -8.29
C ALA A 71 10.44 -3.14 -7.81
N ASP A 72 10.00 -3.98 -6.87
CA ASP A 72 10.79 -5.11 -6.36
C ASP A 72 11.05 -6.17 -7.45
N GLU A 73 10.05 -6.47 -8.30
CA GLU A 73 10.20 -7.34 -9.47
C GLU A 73 11.23 -6.78 -10.46
N LYS A 74 11.14 -5.48 -10.77
CA LYS A 74 12.09 -4.82 -11.67
C LYS A 74 13.51 -4.81 -11.08
N LEU A 75 13.64 -4.63 -9.76
CA LEU A 75 14.92 -4.74 -9.06
C LEU A 75 15.54 -6.13 -9.23
N CYS A 76 14.73 -7.19 -9.16
CA CYS A 76 15.20 -8.56 -9.36
C CYS A 76 15.71 -8.83 -10.78
N ASN A 77 15.26 -8.07 -11.78
CA ASN A 77 15.66 -8.26 -13.17
C ASN A 77 17.03 -7.64 -13.51
N PHE A 78 17.61 -6.82 -12.63
CA PHE A 78 18.92 -6.21 -12.88
C PHE A 78 20.11 -7.12 -12.52
N GLY A 79 19.89 -8.19 -11.74
CA GLY A 79 20.91 -9.18 -11.39
C GLY A 79 21.15 -9.31 -9.88
N GLU A 80 22.09 -10.19 -9.52
CA GLU A 80 22.34 -10.60 -8.13
C GLU A 80 22.71 -9.44 -7.20
N GLU A 81 23.60 -8.56 -7.65
CA GLU A 81 24.09 -7.43 -6.85
C GLU A 81 22.97 -6.46 -6.48
N TYR A 82 22.05 -6.20 -7.40
CA TYR A 82 20.87 -5.37 -7.15
C TYR A 82 19.90 -6.02 -6.16
N ILE A 83 19.72 -7.34 -6.22
CA ILE A 83 18.90 -8.06 -5.24
C ILE A 83 19.52 -7.96 -3.84
N LYS A 84 20.84 -8.18 -3.72
CA LYS A 84 21.59 -8.03 -2.46
C LYS A 84 21.48 -6.62 -1.90
N GLY A 85 21.68 -5.59 -2.73
CA GLY A 85 21.51 -4.19 -2.33
C GLY A 85 20.07 -3.88 -1.88
N GLY A 86 19.06 -4.47 -2.52
CA GLY A 86 17.67 -4.35 -2.08
C GLY A 86 17.41 -4.98 -0.71
N ILE A 87 18.02 -6.13 -0.42
CA ILE A 87 17.95 -6.79 0.90
C ILE A 87 18.60 -5.90 1.97
N GLU A 88 19.80 -5.38 1.68
CA GLU A 88 20.52 -4.47 2.59
C GLU A 88 19.72 -3.20 2.87
N TYR A 89 19.12 -2.62 1.84
CA TYR A 89 18.24 -1.46 1.98
C TYR A 89 17.08 -1.71 2.95
N TYR A 90 16.35 -2.82 2.80
CA TYR A 90 15.25 -3.14 3.71
C TYR A 90 15.74 -3.49 5.13
N GLU A 91 16.89 -4.15 5.26
CA GLU A 91 17.50 -4.43 6.56
C GLU A 91 17.81 -3.12 7.32
N ILE A 92 18.43 -2.15 6.65
CA ILE A 92 18.72 -0.83 7.24
C ILE A 92 17.43 -0.13 7.67
N LEU A 93 16.37 -0.17 6.85
CA LEU A 93 15.09 0.42 7.22
C LEU A 93 14.44 -0.27 8.44
N ILE A 94 14.49 -1.59 8.50
CA ILE A 94 13.98 -2.36 9.65
C ILE A 94 14.75 -1.98 10.92
N GLN A 95 16.08 -1.94 10.86
CA GLN A 95 16.91 -1.54 12.00
C GLN A 95 16.63 -0.11 12.44
N ARG A 96 16.45 0.83 11.49
CA ARG A 96 16.03 2.20 11.78
C ARG A 96 14.70 2.21 12.54
N ASN A 97 13.71 1.45 12.08
CA ASN A 97 12.39 1.40 12.70
C ASN A 97 12.42 0.76 14.09
N LEU A 98 13.25 -0.27 14.30
CA LEU A 98 13.47 -0.86 15.63
C LEU A 98 14.16 0.12 16.58
N ALA A 99 15.13 0.89 16.11
CA ALA A 99 15.75 1.95 16.90
C ALA A 99 14.73 3.04 17.27
N LEU A 100 13.92 3.49 16.30
CA LEU A 100 12.85 4.45 16.54
C LEU A 100 11.79 3.93 17.51
N ARG A 101 11.47 2.63 17.47
CA ARG A 101 10.58 1.98 18.44
C ARG A 101 11.07 2.20 19.88
N ASN A 102 12.39 2.10 20.10
CA ASN A 102 12.99 2.18 21.43
C ASN A 102 13.28 3.62 21.89
N ILE A 103 13.55 4.53 20.95
CA ILE A 103 13.96 5.92 21.27
C ILE A 103 12.74 6.83 21.44
N LEU A 104 11.65 6.59 20.70
CA LEU A 104 10.46 7.46 20.76
C LEU A 104 9.59 7.11 21.97
N PRO A 105 8.99 8.11 22.64
CA PRO A 105 8.11 7.90 23.80
C PRO A 105 6.87 7.03 23.47
N ASN A 106 6.41 7.06 22.21
CA ASN A 106 5.29 6.26 21.71
C ASN A 106 5.73 5.27 20.61
N GLY A 107 7.02 4.94 20.54
CA GLY A 107 7.58 4.12 19.46
C GLY A 107 6.95 2.73 19.36
N GLU A 108 6.55 2.15 20.51
CA GLU A 108 5.89 0.85 20.58
C GLU A 108 4.54 0.77 19.86
N ASN A 109 3.84 1.91 19.75
CA ASN A 109 2.56 2.04 19.04
C ASN A 109 2.74 2.33 17.55
N MET A 110 3.92 2.79 17.14
CA MET A 110 4.21 3.18 15.76
C MET A 110 4.89 2.08 14.96
N TYR A 111 5.71 1.24 15.61
CA TYR A 111 6.54 0.22 14.96
C TYR A 111 6.39 -1.12 15.65
N SER A 112 6.25 -2.22 14.93
CA SER A 112 6.17 -3.58 15.45
C SER A 112 7.51 -4.06 16.01
N LYS A 113 7.48 -5.16 16.76
CA LYS A 113 8.69 -5.84 17.25
C LYS A 113 9.58 -6.36 16.12
N GLU A 114 9.05 -6.45 14.90
CA GLU A 114 9.78 -6.85 13.69
C GLU A 114 10.23 -5.65 12.85
N GLY A 115 9.96 -4.42 13.28
CA GLY A 115 10.33 -3.18 12.58
C GLY A 115 9.37 -2.75 11.46
N ASN A 116 8.17 -3.36 11.36
CA ASN A 116 7.10 -2.89 10.47
C ASN A 116 6.38 -1.69 11.08
N GLN A 117 5.80 -0.80 10.30
CA GLN A 117 4.95 0.27 10.84
C GLN A 117 3.57 -0.28 11.21
N ILE A 118 3.01 0.14 12.36
CA ILE A 118 1.70 -0.30 12.89
C ILE A 118 0.59 0.73 12.61
N GLU A 119 0.92 1.94 12.17
CA GLU A 119 -0.10 2.99 12.00
C GLU A 119 -1.25 2.52 11.09
N PHE A 120 -2.49 2.67 11.57
CA PHE A 120 -3.71 2.16 10.95
C PHE A 120 -3.85 2.54 9.46
N ILE A 121 -3.31 3.69 9.06
CA ILE A 121 -3.32 4.19 7.68
C ILE A 121 -2.09 3.69 6.89
N SER A 122 -0.96 3.46 7.56
CA SER A 122 0.31 3.07 6.95
C SER A 122 0.39 1.57 6.67
N GLU A 123 -0.10 0.69 7.56
CA GLU A 123 -0.20 -0.76 7.32
C GLU A 123 -1.06 -1.11 6.11
N LEU A 124 -2.06 -0.27 5.84
CA LEU A 124 -2.94 -0.44 4.70
C LEU A 124 -2.38 0.23 3.44
N SER A 125 -1.42 1.16 3.55
CA SER A 125 -0.87 1.87 2.40
C SER A 125 0.37 1.20 1.82
N GLU A 126 1.11 0.40 2.60
CA GLU A 126 2.39 -0.16 2.18
C GLU A 126 2.54 -1.63 2.59
N LEU A 127 3.24 -2.41 1.77
CA LEU A 127 3.60 -3.77 2.14
C LEU A 127 4.59 -3.76 3.32
N PRO A 128 4.42 -4.67 4.29
CA PRO A 128 5.36 -4.80 5.40
C PRO A 128 6.80 -4.95 4.91
N LEU A 129 7.73 -4.23 5.54
CA LEU A 129 9.15 -4.26 5.18
C LEU A 129 9.71 -5.68 5.31
N THR A 130 9.30 -6.41 6.34
CA THR A 130 9.71 -7.81 6.53
C THR A 130 9.25 -8.70 5.39
N TYR A 131 8.04 -8.46 4.85
CA TYR A 131 7.54 -9.18 3.68
C TYR A 131 8.39 -8.91 2.44
N ARG A 132 8.73 -7.65 2.18
CA ARG A 132 9.52 -7.25 1.00
C ARG A 132 10.96 -7.78 1.06
N LYS A 133 11.59 -7.70 2.24
CA LYS A 133 12.90 -8.31 2.48
C LYS A 133 12.89 -9.82 2.19
N ARG A 134 11.92 -10.54 2.77
CA ARG A 134 11.77 -11.99 2.57
C ARG A 134 11.50 -12.35 1.10
N TYR A 135 10.74 -11.53 0.38
CA TYR A 135 10.53 -11.71 -1.05
C TYR A 135 11.85 -11.65 -1.82
N LEU A 136 12.70 -10.65 -1.56
CA LEU A 136 14.00 -10.53 -2.21
C LEU A 136 14.97 -11.66 -1.83
N GLU A 137 15.01 -12.07 -0.56
CA GLU A 137 15.83 -13.22 -0.11
C GLU A 137 15.45 -14.50 -0.86
N ASN A 138 14.16 -14.77 -1.04
CA ASN A 138 13.68 -15.90 -1.81
C ASN A 138 14.08 -15.80 -3.30
N ARG A 139 13.97 -14.60 -3.89
CA ARG A 139 14.39 -14.36 -5.28
C ARG A 139 15.89 -14.56 -5.46
N LEU A 140 16.71 -14.10 -4.52
CA LEU A 140 18.15 -14.32 -4.52
C LEU A 140 18.50 -15.81 -4.46
N LYS A 141 17.84 -16.57 -3.59
CA LYS A 141 18.04 -18.02 -3.47
C LYS A 141 17.75 -18.74 -4.79
N ASN A 142 16.65 -18.39 -5.44
CA ASN A 142 16.29 -18.96 -6.74
C ASN A 142 17.32 -18.61 -7.81
N TYR A 143 17.76 -17.35 -7.87
CA TYR A 143 18.79 -16.90 -8.81
C TYR A 143 20.13 -17.65 -8.65
N ILE A 144 20.55 -17.91 -7.41
CA ILE A 144 21.77 -18.67 -7.13
C ILE A 144 21.63 -20.14 -7.57
N ASN A 145 20.45 -20.75 -7.37
CA ASN A 145 20.19 -22.13 -7.77
C ASN A 145 20.17 -22.29 -9.29
N GLU A 146 19.49 -21.38 -10.00
CA GLU A 146 19.45 -21.37 -11.47
C GLU A 146 20.87 -21.27 -12.08
N ASN A 147 21.71 -20.37 -11.54
CA ASN A 147 23.09 -20.25 -12.02
C ASN A 147 23.93 -21.50 -11.75
N LYS A 148 23.71 -22.20 -10.63
CA LYS A 148 24.43 -23.46 -10.35
C LYS A 148 24.07 -24.56 -11.34
N GLU A 149 22.80 -24.67 -11.74
CA GLU A 149 22.35 -25.62 -12.75
C GLU A 149 22.90 -25.32 -14.14
N THR A 150 23.12 -24.04 -14.48
CA THR A 150 23.74 -23.66 -15.77
C THR A 150 25.25 -23.91 -15.86
N LEU A 151 25.92 -24.11 -14.72
CA LEU A 151 27.38 -24.32 -14.62
C LEU A 151 27.76 -25.81 -14.54
N THR A 152 26.79 -26.70 -14.40
CA THR A 152 26.93 -28.17 -14.42
C THR A 152 26.53 -28.75 -15.76
#